data_AF-A0A3N0GID9-F1
#
_entry.id   AF-A0A3N0GID9-F1
#
_cell.length_a   1.000
_cell.length_b   1.000
_cell.length_c   1.000
_cell.angle_alpha   90.00
_cell.angle_beta   90.00
_cell.angle_gamma   90.00
#
_symmetry.space_group_name_H-M   'P 1'
#
loop_
_entity.id
_entity.type
_entity.pdbx_description
1 polymer ?
#
loop_
_entity_poly.entity_id
_entity_poly.type
_entity_poly.pdbx_seq_one_letter_code
_entity_poly.pdbx_strand_id
1 'polypeptide(L)' 'MDNDTSSTTISASLRLILVDLARREEELADNEAARTPYWATCPPSVIGHRTAAAALRAEADYLGLVG' A
#
# COMPACT_ATOMS: atom_id res chain seq x y z
N MET A 1 26.57 -3.87 -20.46
CA MET A 1 25.20 -4.34 -20.82
C MET A 1 24.38 -4.31 -19.53
N ASP A 2 24.33 -3.13 -18.88
CA ASP A 2 24.19 -3.04 -17.40
C ASP A 2 22.93 -2.25 -16.98
N ASN A 3 22.20 -1.73 -17.96
CA ASN A 3 21.02 -0.88 -17.77
C ASN A 3 19.80 -1.70 -17.33
N ASP A 4 19.63 -2.91 -17.87
CA ASP A 4 18.48 -3.77 -17.58
C ASP A 4 18.52 -4.31 -16.14
N THR A 5 19.68 -4.75 -15.67
CA THR A 5 19.88 -5.23 -14.28
C THR A 5 19.57 -4.14 -13.24
N SER A 6 19.94 -2.89 -13.54
CA SER A 6 19.68 -1.74 -12.67
C SER A 6 18.18 -1.42 -12.61
N SER A 7 17.50 -1.45 -13.76
CA SER A 7 16.05 -1.22 -13.86
C SER A 7 15.25 -2.27 -13.08
N THR A 8 15.57 -3.56 -13.24
CA THR A 8 14.92 -4.65 -12.50
C THR A 8 15.11 -4.53 -10.98
N THR A 9 16.31 -4.13 -10.54
CA THR A 9 16.62 -3.94 -9.11
C THR A 9 15.82 -2.77 -8.51
N ILE A 10 15.64 -1.69 -9.29
CA ILE A 10 14.80 -0.55 -8.89
C ILE A 10 13.33 -0.97 -8.78
N SER A 11 12.79 -1.68 -9.77
CA SER A 11 11.42 -2.18 -9.74
C SER A 11 11.15 -3.11 -8.54
N ALA A 12 12.09 -4.01 -8.23
CA ALA A 12 11.98 -4.88 -7.07
C ALA A 12 11.99 -4.09 -5.75
N SER A 13 12.86 -3.09 -5.63
CA SER A 13 12.95 -2.22 -4.44
C SER A 13 11.70 -1.37 -4.28
N LEU A 14 11.20 -0.78 -5.36
CA LEU A 14 9.97 0.01 -5.37
C LEU A 14 8.77 -0.84 -4.97
N ARG A 15 8.65 -2.07 -5.51
CA ARG A 15 7.62 -3.02 -5.12
C ARG A 15 7.61 -3.27 -3.61
N LEU A 16 8.77 -3.51 -2.99
CA LEU A 16 8.86 -3.73 -1.54
C LEU A 16 8.40 -2.50 -0.74
N ILE A 17 8.78 -1.30 -1.18
CA ILE A 17 8.38 -0.04 -0.54
C ILE A 17 6.85 0.16 -0.65
N LEU A 18 6.27 -0.10 -1.82
CA LEU A 18 4.82 0.01 -2.03
C LEU A 18 4.04 -0.96 -1.16
N VAL A 19 4.50 -2.22 -1.03
CA VAL A 19 3.88 -3.21 -0.13
C VAL A 19 3.98 -2.77 1.33
N ASP A 20 5.13 -2.27 1.76
CA ASP A 20 5.32 -1.79 3.14
C ASP A 20 4.44 -0.57 3.44
N LEU A 21 4.31 0.36 2.49
CA LEU A 21 3.43 1.52 2.62
C LEU A 21 1.95 1.10 2.67
N ALA A 22 1.54 0.16 1.81
CA ALA A 22 0.17 -0.36 1.83
C ALA A 22 -0.20 -0.98 3.18
N ARG A 23 0.74 -1.72 3.80
CA ARG A 23 0.55 -2.27 5.14
C ARG A 23 0.39 -1.18 6.19
N ARG A 24 1.22 -0.12 6.16
CA ARG A 24 1.10 0.99 7.11
C ARG A 24 -0.25 1.70 7.00
N GLU A 25 -0.75 1.92 5.79
CA GLU A 25 -2.07 2.52 5.57
C GLU A 25 -3.19 1.65 6.16
N GLU A 26 -3.13 0.32 6.02
CA GLU A 26 -4.09 -0.56 6.69
C GLU A 26 -4.00 -0.51 8.21
N GLU A 27 -2.79 -0.53 8.76
CA GLU A 27 -2.59 -0.39 10.20
C GLU A 27 -3.18 0.93 10.72
N LEU A 28 -3.05 2.03 9.98
CA LEU A 28 -3.69 3.31 10.32
C LEU A 28 -5.23 3.19 10.27
N ALA A 29 -5.77 2.60 9.21
CA ALA A 29 -7.21 2.38 9.06
C ALA A 29 -7.79 1.53 10.21
N ASP A 30 -7.11 0.44 10.56
CA ASP A 30 -7.57 -0.50 11.59
C ASP A 30 -7.45 0.11 12.98
N ASN A 31 -6.37 0.84 13.28
CA ASN A 31 -6.22 1.56 14.54
C ASN A 31 -7.30 2.63 14.70
N GLU A 32 -7.61 3.39 13.64
CA GLU A 32 -8.65 4.41 13.70
C GLU A 32 -10.05 3.81 13.80
N ALA A 33 -10.34 2.75 13.04
CA ALA A 33 -11.60 2.02 13.12
C ALA A 33 -11.81 1.40 14.52
N ALA A 34 -10.76 0.81 15.12
CA ALA A 34 -10.83 0.23 16.46
C ALA A 34 -11.06 1.28 17.55
N ARG A 35 -10.60 2.52 17.33
CA ARG A 35 -10.86 3.67 18.23
C ARG A 35 -12.23 4.30 18.01
N THR A 36 -12.90 3.98 16.92
CA THR A 36 -14.25 4.47 16.61
C THR A 36 -15.28 3.59 17.30
N PRO A 37 -16.14 4.15 18.16
CA PRO A 37 -17.22 3.38 18.77
C PRO A 37 -18.18 2.82 17.71
N TYR A 38 -18.74 1.63 17.93
CA TYR A 38 -19.59 0.96 16.94
C TYR A 38 -20.87 1.73 16.57
N TRP A 39 -21.34 2.63 17.44
CA TRP A 39 -22.51 3.48 17.21
C TRP A 39 -22.19 4.75 16.43
N ALA A 40 -20.90 5.06 16.22
CA ALA A 40 -20.47 6.23 15.47
C ALA A 40 -20.28 5.88 14.00
N THR A 41 -20.42 6.88 13.13
CA THR A 41 -20.09 6.74 11.72
C THR A 41 -18.60 6.49 11.56
N CYS A 42 -18.23 5.54 10.69
CA CYS A 42 -16.84 5.27 10.34
C CYS A 42 -16.15 6.56 9.83
N PRO A 43 -14.99 6.95 10.37
CA PRO A 43 -14.28 8.13 9.93
C PRO A 43 -13.95 8.04 8.42
N PRO A 44 -14.15 9.11 7.63
CA PRO A 44 -13.81 9.12 6.21
C PRO A 44 -12.33 8.81 5.93
N SER A 45 -11.45 9.11 6.88
CA SER A 45 -10.02 8.77 6.88
C SER A 45 -9.77 7.27 6.82
N VAL A 46 -10.54 6.44 7.53
CA VAL A 46 -10.45 4.96 7.44
C VAL A 46 -10.66 4.48 6.01
N ILE A 47 -11.64 5.07 5.31
CA ILE A 47 -11.90 4.76 3.89
C ILE A 47 -10.71 5.23 3.05
N GLY A 48 -10.22 6.45 3.28
CA GLY A 48 -9.03 6.99 2.62
C GLY A 48 -7.81 6.08 2.75
N HIS A 49 -7.45 5.68 3.96
CA HIS A 49 -6.37 4.75 4.25
C HIS A 49 -6.53 3.41 3.53
N ARG A 50 -7.73 2.81 3.55
CA ARG A 50 -8.01 1.56 2.82
C ARG A 50 -7.90 1.72 1.30
N THR A 51 -8.38 2.83 0.75
CA THR A 51 -8.26 3.10 -0.70
C THR A 51 -6.81 3.30 -1.11
N ALA A 52 -6.01 4.00 -0.29
CA ALA A 52 -4.58 4.16 -0.53
C ALA A 52 -3.84 2.82 -0.48
N ALA A 53 -4.09 2.00 0.54
CA ALA A 53 -3.52 0.66 0.64
C ALA A 53 -3.84 -0.22 -0.58
N ALA A 54 -5.09 -0.17 -1.06
CA ALA A 54 -5.51 -0.92 -2.24
C ALA A 54 -4.78 -0.45 -3.51
N ALA A 55 -4.65 0.87 -3.72
CA ALA A 55 -3.92 1.43 -4.86
C ALA A 55 -2.43 1.06 -4.83
N LEU A 56 -1.79 1.14 -3.66
CA LEU A 56 -0.38 0.79 -3.47
C LEU A 56 -0.11 -0.68 -3.76
N ARG A 57 -1.02 -1.59 -3.35
CA ARG A 57 -0.91 -3.01 -3.70
C ARG A 57 -1.09 -3.26 -5.18
N ALA A 58 -2.08 -2.64 -5.81
CA ALA A 58 -2.32 -2.79 -7.24
C ALA A 58 -1.07 -2.42 -8.05
N GLU A 59 -0.40 -1.33 -7.67
CA GLU A 59 0.85 -0.91 -8.32
C GLU A 59 2.02 -1.87 -8.01
N ALA A 60 2.14 -2.34 -6.77
CA ALA A 60 3.15 -3.33 -6.40
C ALA A 60 2.98 -4.66 -7.14
N ASP A 61 1.74 -5.09 -7.35
CA ASP A 61 1.40 -6.29 -8.11
C ASP A 61 1.68 -6.10 -9.59
N TYR A 62 1.38 -4.93 -10.16
CA TYR A 62 1.77 -4.58 -11.53
C TYR A 62 3.29 -4.68 -11.73
N LEU A 63 4.09 -4.13 -10.81
CA LEU A 63 5.56 -4.25 -10.86
C LEU A 63 6.04 -5.71 -10.70
N GLY A 64 5.30 -6.55 -9.99
CA GLY A 64 5.60 -7.97 -9.82
C GLY A 64 5.24 -8.84 -11.04
N LEU A 65 4.38 -8.34 -11.93
CA LEU A 65 4.00 -9.02 -13.18
C LEU A 65 4.86 -8.60 -14.38
N VAL A 66 5.53 -7.44 -14.30
CA VAL A 66 6.31 -6.83 -15.39
C VAL A 66 7.84 -7.06 -15.23
N GLY A 67 8.28 -7.59 -14.09
CA GLY A 67 9.69 -7.95 -13.83
C GLY A 67 10.03 -9.39 -14.20
#